data_AF-A0A7W2AJT1-F1
#
_entry.id   AF-A0A7W2AJT1-F1
#
_cell.length_a   1.000
_cell.length_b   1.000
_cell.length_c   1.000
_cell.angle_alpha   90.00
_cell.angle_beta   90.00
_cell.angle_gamma   90.00
#
_symmetry.space_group_name_H-M   'P 1'
#
loop_
_entity.id
_entity.type
_entity.pdbx_description
1 polymer ?
#
loop_
_entity_poly.entity_id
_entity_poly.type
_entity_poly.pdbx_seq_one_letter_code
_entity_poly.pdbx_strand_id
1 'polypeptide(L)'
;MQRERCEMNRDFRQHKKYQKGTFKSKWEIEQELRENGVDRIYYVLSFGGGTQSAHLLEKHFKGLIHYDYIIFADTGAEPQFIHDQVQWWRNRQKEYGNKTPFIITHHNSMTKGLEEMLMRYIHTDYQRFQMPVHCSRIDPETGQESKAGIMPRQCTVDFKIVPVKQTARRLVMKKLGLKPQQRMPANIAFIIDIGFSYDEINRISTYQSPQFKYMYLSYPLVEEGLTTDDSIQFLMENRMPSKRSRCYLCPFNCDKQGMDWKEIIEEEPFSFLKACWFDEQLRQVQRTGRKAMKSIPYLHHARIPLKDAYPSAYSFLSEKYKADFESWLSSWRRFISEKYAV
;
A
#
# COMPACT_ATOMS: atom_id res chain seq x y z
N MET A 1 20.59 9.96 -31.62
CA MET A 1 21.52 8.99 -31.02
C MET A 1 20.70 8.02 -30.18
N GLN A 2 20.17 6.98 -30.82
CA GLN A 2 19.36 5.93 -30.17
C GLN A 2 20.29 5.15 -29.24
N ARG A 3 20.05 5.21 -27.93
CA ARG A 3 20.68 4.28 -26.99
C ARG A 3 20.01 2.93 -27.22
N GLU A 4 20.73 2.01 -27.84
CA GLU A 4 20.46 0.57 -27.74
C GLU A 4 20.42 0.22 -26.24
N ARG A 5 19.22 0.14 -25.67
CA ARG A 5 19.04 -0.56 -24.41
C ARG A 5 19.34 -2.01 -24.72
N CYS A 6 20.43 -2.54 -24.18
CA CYS A 6 20.64 -3.98 -24.07
C CYS A 6 19.33 -4.57 -23.56
N GLU A 7 18.60 -5.28 -24.43
CA GLU A 7 17.32 -5.90 -24.09
C GLU A 7 17.62 -7.00 -23.08
N MET A 8 17.65 -6.64 -21.80
CA MET A 8 17.55 -7.62 -20.74
C MET A 8 16.31 -8.44 -21.03
N ASN A 9 16.48 -9.76 -21.18
CA ASN A 9 15.35 -10.67 -21.34
C ASN A 9 14.49 -10.60 -20.07
N ARG A 10 13.37 -9.87 -20.12
CA ARG A 10 12.43 -9.67 -19.00
C ARG A 10 11.32 -10.71 -19.00
N ASP A 11 11.69 -11.98 -19.19
CA ASP A 11 10.75 -13.10 -19.12
C ASP A 11 10.57 -13.52 -17.66
N PHE A 12 9.35 -13.37 -17.14
CA PHE A 12 9.03 -13.74 -15.75
C PHE A 12 9.13 -15.24 -15.52
N ARG A 13 9.00 -16.06 -16.58
CA ARG A 13 9.04 -17.52 -16.48
C ARG A 13 10.40 -18.05 -16.03
N GLN A 14 11.45 -17.27 -16.27
CA GLN A 14 12.82 -17.59 -15.84
C GLN A 14 13.05 -17.28 -14.35
N HIS A 15 12.15 -16.52 -13.72
CA HIS A 15 12.33 -16.12 -12.33
C HIS A 15 12.01 -17.28 -11.37
N LYS A 16 12.91 -17.52 -10.40
CA LYS A 16 12.81 -18.61 -9.41
C LYS A 16 11.46 -18.72 -8.69
N LYS A 17 10.75 -17.60 -8.47
CA LYS A 17 9.44 -17.61 -7.80
C LYS A 17 8.34 -18.20 -8.67
N TYR A 18 8.39 -17.98 -9.98
CA TYR A 18 7.45 -18.59 -10.91
C TYR A 18 7.73 -20.09 -11.04
N GLN A 19 8.99 -20.47 -11.25
CA GLN A 19 9.42 -21.87 -11.34
C GLN A 19 9.08 -22.70 -10.09
N LYS A 20 9.09 -22.07 -8.90
CA LYS A 20 8.69 -22.71 -7.63
C LYS A 20 7.17 -22.69 -7.38
N GLY A 21 6.37 -22.17 -8.30
CA GLY A 21 4.92 -22.03 -8.15
C GLY A 21 4.49 -21.03 -7.07
N THR A 22 5.36 -20.10 -6.65
CA THR A 22 4.99 -19.03 -5.70
C THR A 22 3.92 -18.12 -6.30
N PHE A 23 3.96 -17.93 -7.62
CA PHE A 23 2.87 -17.33 -8.37
C PHE A 23 2.71 -18.00 -9.74
N LYS A 24 1.57 -17.74 -10.37
CA LYS A 24 1.19 -18.23 -11.70
C LYS A 24 0.81 -17.06 -12.58
N SER A 25 0.86 -17.26 -13.90
CA SER A 25 0.29 -16.31 -14.86
C SER A 25 -1.22 -16.25 -14.70
N LYS A 26 -1.82 -15.14 -15.11
CA LYS A 26 -3.28 -14.97 -15.08
C LYS A 26 -3.98 -16.04 -15.90
N TRP A 27 -3.42 -16.41 -17.05
CA TRP A 27 -3.96 -17.46 -17.91
C TRP A 27 -4.00 -18.83 -17.23
N GLU A 28 -2.90 -19.25 -16.58
CA GLU A 28 -2.86 -20.52 -15.83
C GLU A 28 -3.91 -20.56 -14.72
N ILE A 29 -4.06 -19.45 -13.98
CA ILE A 29 -5.08 -19.33 -12.93
C ILE A 29 -6.49 -19.50 -13.52
N GLU A 30 -6.78 -18.86 -14.65
CA GLU A 30 -8.08 -18.96 -15.31
C GLU A 30 -8.39 -20.37 -15.79
N GLN A 31 -7.42 -21.06 -16.40
CA GLN A 31 -7.61 -22.44 -16.86
C GLN A 31 -7.89 -23.37 -15.69
N GLU A 32 -7.05 -23.32 -14.65
CA GLU A 32 -7.23 -24.15 -13.45
C GLU A 32 -8.58 -23.90 -12.79
N LEU A 33 -9.07 -22.65 -12.76
CA LEU A 33 -10.38 -22.35 -12.19
C LEU A 33 -11.51 -22.96 -13.02
N ARG A 34 -11.44 -22.85 -14.35
CA ARG A 34 -12.45 -23.43 -15.25
C ARG A 34 -12.47 -24.94 -15.17
N GLU A 35 -11.31 -25.59 -15.14
CA GLU A 35 -11.18 -27.04 -14.94
C GLU A 35 -11.78 -27.50 -13.61
N ASN A 36 -11.67 -26.68 -12.56
CA ASN A 36 -12.26 -26.93 -11.25
C ASN A 36 -13.75 -26.54 -11.15
N GLY A 37 -14.43 -26.27 -12.27
CA GLY A 37 -15.87 -25.99 -12.30
C GLY A 37 -16.27 -24.58 -11.87
N VAL A 38 -15.37 -23.60 -12.00
CA VAL A 38 -15.69 -22.18 -11.81
C VAL A 38 -16.30 -21.61 -13.10
N ASP A 39 -17.60 -21.33 -13.06
CA ASP A 39 -18.33 -20.73 -14.19
C ASP A 39 -18.10 -19.21 -14.29
N ARG A 40 -17.98 -18.54 -13.14
CA ARG A 40 -17.90 -17.07 -13.06
C ARG A 40 -16.66 -16.62 -12.33
N ILE A 41 -15.78 -15.95 -13.07
CA ILE A 41 -14.64 -15.23 -12.52
C ILE A 41 -14.95 -13.74 -12.51
N TYR A 42 -14.78 -13.08 -11.35
CA TYR A 42 -14.83 -11.64 -11.23
C TYR A 42 -13.42 -11.04 -11.28
N TYR A 43 -13.23 -10.07 -12.15
CA TYR A 43 -11.94 -9.38 -12.32
C TYR A 43 -11.92 -8.09 -11.51
N VAL A 44 -10.89 -7.90 -10.70
CA VAL A 44 -10.77 -6.75 -9.80
C VAL A 44 -9.43 -6.09 -10.00
N LEU A 45 -9.43 -4.78 -10.20
CA LEU A 45 -8.21 -3.98 -10.08
C LEU A 45 -8.02 -3.54 -8.63
N SER A 46 -6.91 -3.95 -8.02
CA SER A 46 -6.43 -3.32 -6.78
C SER A 46 -5.74 -2.00 -7.13
N PHE A 47 -6.52 -0.92 -7.21
CA PHE A 47 -6.03 0.38 -7.60
C PHE A 47 -5.30 1.06 -6.43
N GLY A 48 -4.02 1.41 -6.62
CA GLY A 48 -3.17 1.99 -5.58
C GLY A 48 -3.05 3.51 -5.62
N GLY A 49 -3.62 4.17 -6.64
CA GLY A 49 -3.45 5.61 -6.85
C GLY A 49 -2.06 6.02 -7.33
N GLY A 50 -1.22 5.06 -7.74
CA GLY A 50 0.13 5.26 -8.24
C GLY A 50 0.34 4.66 -9.64
N THR A 51 1.56 4.78 -10.13
CA THR A 51 1.93 4.57 -11.55
C THR A 51 1.56 3.21 -12.12
N GLN A 52 1.94 2.11 -11.47
CA GLN A 52 1.67 0.77 -12.00
C GLN A 52 0.17 0.47 -12.10
N SER A 53 -0.59 0.75 -11.04
CA SER A 53 -2.04 0.53 -11.05
C SER A 53 -2.78 1.47 -12.00
N ALA A 54 -2.24 2.68 -12.21
CA ALA A 54 -2.74 3.65 -13.19
C ALA A 54 -2.53 3.18 -14.63
N HIS A 55 -1.38 2.56 -14.93
CA HIS A 55 -1.16 1.92 -16.22
C HIS A 55 -2.22 0.84 -16.50
N LEU A 56 -2.46 -0.06 -15.54
CA LEU A 56 -3.50 -1.09 -15.67
C LEU A 56 -4.91 -0.49 -15.84
N LEU A 57 -5.20 0.59 -15.10
CA LEU A 57 -6.49 1.29 -15.21
C LEU A 57 -6.69 1.90 -16.60
N GLU A 58 -5.65 2.50 -17.18
CA GLU A 58 -5.71 3.05 -18.53
C GLU A 58 -5.91 1.96 -19.59
N LYS A 59 -5.22 0.82 -19.46
CA LYS A 59 -5.46 -0.36 -20.31
C LYS A 59 -6.91 -0.81 -20.22
N HIS A 60 -7.51 -0.75 -19.04
CA HIS A 60 -8.92 -1.06 -18.87
C HIS A 60 -9.85 -0.09 -19.60
N PHE A 61 -9.58 1.22 -19.50
CA PHE A 61 -10.35 2.23 -20.23
C PHE A 61 -10.23 2.08 -21.75
N LYS A 62 -9.06 1.65 -22.24
CA LYS A 62 -8.81 1.33 -23.65
C LYS A 62 -9.35 -0.04 -24.10
N GLY A 63 -9.98 -0.81 -23.20
CA GLY A 63 -10.53 -2.14 -23.52
C GLY A 63 -9.48 -3.25 -23.70
N LEU A 64 -8.23 -3.00 -23.33
CA LEU A 64 -7.13 -3.99 -23.44
C LEU A 64 -7.17 -5.02 -22.29
N ILE A 65 -7.74 -4.64 -21.15
CA ILE A 65 -7.96 -5.51 -19.98
C ILE A 65 -9.36 -5.25 -19.44
N HIS A 66 -10.07 -6.28 -18.99
CA HIS A 66 -11.39 -6.12 -18.36
C HIS A 66 -11.33 -6.21 -16.84
N TYR A 67 -12.10 -5.34 -16.16
CA TYR A 67 -12.34 -5.37 -14.73
C TYR A 67 -13.85 -5.21 -14.45
N ASP A 68 -14.38 -6.04 -13.55
CA ASP A 68 -15.73 -5.88 -13.01
C ASP A 68 -15.77 -4.85 -11.87
N TYR A 69 -14.64 -4.63 -11.18
CA TYR A 69 -14.52 -3.65 -10.09
C TYR A 69 -13.14 -2.99 -10.07
N ILE A 70 -13.11 -1.68 -9.82
CA ILE A 70 -11.90 -0.93 -9.49
C ILE A 70 -12.00 -0.56 -8.02
N ILE A 71 -11.03 -0.98 -7.20
CA ILE A 71 -11.09 -0.75 -5.76
C ILE A 71 -9.81 -0.06 -5.29
N PHE A 72 -9.97 1.16 -4.78
CA PHE A 72 -8.93 1.91 -4.06
C PHE A 72 -9.07 1.67 -2.56
N ALA A 73 -8.04 1.10 -1.94
CA ALA A 73 -7.96 0.97 -0.50
C ALA A 73 -7.16 2.14 0.09
N ASP A 74 -7.88 3.09 0.66
CA ASP A 74 -7.30 4.22 1.35
C ASP A 74 -6.66 3.74 2.66
N THR A 75 -5.35 3.98 2.78
CA THR A 75 -4.60 3.53 3.95
C THR A 75 -4.79 4.43 5.16
N GLY A 76 -5.48 5.57 5.03
CA GLY A 76 -5.63 6.57 6.08
C GLY A 76 -4.33 7.33 6.40
N ALA A 77 -3.31 7.16 5.56
CA ALA A 77 -2.04 7.89 5.62
C ALA A 77 -1.50 8.22 4.22
N GLU A 78 -2.35 8.18 3.19
CA GLU A 78 -1.97 8.66 1.87
C GLU A 78 -1.86 10.20 1.92
N PRO A 79 -0.87 10.80 1.25
CA PRO A 79 -0.79 12.26 1.14
C PRO A 79 -1.86 12.81 0.18
N GLN A 80 -2.21 14.10 0.26
CA GLN A 80 -3.34 14.70 -0.48
C GLN A 80 -3.24 14.48 -1.99
N PHE A 81 -2.05 14.62 -2.57
CA PHE A 81 -1.89 14.45 -4.02
C PHE A 81 -2.30 13.04 -4.50
N ILE A 82 -2.26 12.00 -3.65
CA ILE A 82 -2.76 10.66 -4.02
C ILE A 82 -4.28 10.69 -4.20
N HIS A 83 -4.99 11.38 -3.31
CA HIS A 83 -6.43 11.58 -3.46
C HIS A 83 -6.75 12.40 -4.71
N ASP A 84 -5.92 13.39 -5.02
CA ASP A 84 -6.05 14.20 -6.24
C ASP A 84 -5.81 13.35 -7.50
N GLN A 85 -4.80 12.47 -7.49
CA GLN A 85 -4.58 11.49 -8.56
C GLN A 85 -5.78 10.53 -8.70
N VAL A 86 -6.29 10.00 -7.59
CA VAL A 86 -7.49 9.13 -7.61
C VAL A 86 -8.68 9.88 -8.22
N GLN A 87 -8.89 11.14 -7.86
CA GLN A 87 -9.96 11.96 -8.41
C GLN A 87 -9.77 12.23 -9.91
N TRP A 88 -8.53 12.50 -10.35
CA TRP A 88 -8.18 12.63 -11.76
C TRP A 88 -8.55 11.37 -12.55
N TRP A 89 -8.21 10.18 -12.03
CA TRP A 89 -8.56 8.90 -12.66
C TRP A 89 -10.07 8.64 -12.72
N ARG A 90 -10.82 9.07 -11.71
CA ARG A 90 -12.30 9.03 -11.74
C ARG A 90 -12.90 9.97 -12.78
N ASN A 91 -12.26 11.11 -13.05
CA ASN A 91 -12.69 12.00 -14.12
C ASN A 91 -12.39 11.39 -15.49
N ARG A 92 -11.17 10.86 -15.67
CA ARG A 92 -10.79 10.13 -16.88
C ARG A 92 -11.70 8.95 -17.18
N GLN A 93 -12.14 8.22 -16.15
CA GLN A 93 -13.13 7.16 -16.32
C GLN A 93 -14.41 7.65 -17.02
N LYS A 94 -14.90 8.84 -16.64
CA LYS A 94 -16.10 9.46 -17.23
C LYS A 94 -15.86 9.89 -18.67
N GLU A 95 -14.68 10.41 -18.98
CA GLU A 95 -14.29 10.79 -20.35
C GLU A 95 -14.35 9.59 -21.31
N TYR A 96 -13.95 8.42 -20.84
CA TYR A 96 -14.06 7.16 -21.59
C TYR A 96 -15.47 6.55 -21.59
N GLY A 97 -16.44 7.14 -20.90
CA GLY A 97 -17.77 6.56 -20.72
C GLY A 97 -17.77 5.21 -19.99
N ASN A 98 -16.69 4.89 -19.27
CA ASN A 98 -16.53 3.61 -18.59
C ASN A 98 -17.43 3.56 -17.34
N LYS A 99 -18.20 2.47 -17.20
CA LYS A 99 -19.19 2.28 -16.12
C LYS A 99 -18.74 1.31 -15.02
N THR A 100 -17.48 0.87 -15.03
CA THR A 100 -16.96 -0.06 -14.03
C THR A 100 -17.06 0.56 -12.63
N PRO A 101 -17.66 -0.10 -11.63
CA PRO A 101 -17.76 0.47 -10.29
C PRO A 101 -16.37 0.79 -9.71
N PHE A 102 -16.14 2.07 -9.41
CA PHE A 102 -14.94 2.57 -8.74
C PHE A 102 -15.25 2.80 -7.26
N ILE A 103 -14.66 1.98 -6.40
CA ILE A 103 -14.96 1.93 -4.97
C ILE A 103 -13.77 2.39 -4.16
N ILE A 104 -14.00 3.33 -3.24
CA ILE A 104 -13.04 3.70 -2.20
C ILE A 104 -13.41 2.90 -0.95
N THR A 105 -12.43 2.25 -0.34
CA THR A 105 -12.62 1.42 0.86
C THR A 105 -11.51 1.67 1.88
N HIS A 106 -11.75 1.26 3.12
CA HIS A 106 -10.83 1.41 4.24
C HIS A 106 -10.69 0.07 4.96
N HIS A 107 -9.77 -0.01 5.91
CA HIS A 107 -9.64 -1.18 6.76
C HIS A 107 -10.91 -1.36 7.64
N ASN A 108 -11.46 -2.58 7.70
CA ASN A 108 -12.75 -2.86 8.35
C ASN A 108 -12.81 -2.49 9.84
N SER A 109 -11.79 -2.86 10.63
CA SER A 109 -11.76 -2.53 12.06
C SER A 109 -11.06 -1.21 12.38
N MET A 110 -10.00 -0.86 11.65
CA MET A 110 -9.27 0.39 11.74
C MET A 110 -9.76 1.37 10.66
N THR A 111 -10.95 1.92 10.86
CA THR A 111 -11.65 2.75 9.88
C THR A 111 -10.92 4.04 9.53
N LYS A 112 -10.04 4.53 10.41
CA LYS A 112 -9.13 5.67 10.16
C LYS A 112 -7.72 5.19 9.74
N GLY A 113 -7.60 3.94 9.30
CA GLY A 113 -6.42 3.41 8.61
C GLY A 113 -5.18 3.26 9.49
N LEU A 114 -4.03 3.56 8.90
CA LEU A 114 -2.72 3.31 9.46
C LEU A 114 -2.41 4.22 10.65
N GLU A 115 -2.88 5.48 10.61
CA GLU A 115 -2.80 6.36 11.79
C GLU A 115 -3.51 5.74 12.99
N GLU A 116 -4.68 5.13 12.80
CA GLU A 116 -5.41 4.46 13.89
C GLU A 116 -4.63 3.30 14.48
N MET A 117 -3.99 2.49 13.62
CA MET A 117 -3.14 1.38 14.05
C MET A 117 -1.99 1.86 14.92
N LEU A 118 -1.30 2.91 14.48
CA LEU A 118 -0.17 3.48 15.22
C LEU A 118 -0.62 4.17 16.51
N MET A 119 -1.72 4.93 16.49
CA MET A 119 -2.29 5.57 17.67
C MET A 119 -2.72 4.54 18.71
N ARG A 120 -3.40 3.46 18.28
CA ARG A 120 -3.74 2.33 19.14
C ARG A 120 -2.48 1.66 19.69
N TYR A 121 -1.48 1.43 18.84
CA TYR A 121 -0.20 0.86 19.27
C TYR A 121 0.49 1.75 20.32
N ILE A 122 0.50 3.07 20.16
CA ILE A 122 1.15 3.99 21.08
C ILE A 122 0.40 4.09 22.42
N HIS A 123 -0.94 4.16 22.38
CA HIS A 123 -1.74 4.53 23.54
C HIS A 123 -2.38 3.36 24.31
N THR A 124 -2.37 2.13 23.79
CA THR A 124 -2.93 0.96 24.47
C THR A 124 -1.91 -0.17 24.61
N ASP A 125 -2.33 -1.30 25.18
CA ASP A 125 -1.57 -2.56 25.24
C ASP A 125 -1.42 -3.28 23.88
N TYR A 126 -1.96 -2.71 22.78
CA TYR A 126 -1.95 -3.32 21.46
C TYR A 126 -0.52 -3.60 20.97
N GLN A 127 -0.24 -4.86 20.59
CA GLN A 127 1.11 -5.33 20.27
C GLN A 127 1.41 -5.49 18.78
N ARG A 128 0.38 -5.64 17.94
CA ARG A 128 0.57 -5.94 16.52
C ARG A 128 1.06 -4.68 15.79
N PHE A 129 2.26 -4.75 15.24
CA PHE A 129 2.90 -3.67 14.49
C PHE A 129 3.29 -4.14 13.09
N GLN A 130 2.93 -3.40 12.06
CA GLN A 130 2.91 -3.89 10.67
C GLN A 130 3.71 -3.01 9.70
N MET A 131 4.32 -1.93 10.21
CA MET A 131 5.08 -1.01 9.40
C MET A 131 6.50 -1.52 9.15
N PRO A 132 7.04 -1.37 7.93
CA PRO A 132 8.46 -1.50 7.72
C PRO A 132 9.11 -0.28 8.38
N VAL A 133 9.99 -0.47 9.34
CA VAL A 133 10.77 0.61 9.97
C VAL A 133 12.22 0.20 10.01
N HIS A 134 13.13 1.17 9.87
CA HIS A 134 14.55 0.93 10.03
C HIS A 134 14.83 0.71 11.51
N CYS A 135 15.50 -0.39 11.85
CA CYS A 135 15.76 -0.74 13.22
C CYS A 135 17.21 -0.42 13.61
N SER A 136 17.39 -0.06 14.87
CA SER A 136 18.66 -0.18 15.59
C SER A 136 18.53 -1.15 16.76
N ARG A 137 19.67 -1.62 17.28
CA ARG A 137 19.78 -2.44 18.49
C ARG A 137 20.65 -1.71 19.49
N ILE A 138 20.29 -1.81 20.77
CA ILE A 138 21.15 -1.40 21.88
C ILE A 138 21.97 -2.63 22.28
N ASP A 139 23.28 -2.44 22.37
CA ASP A 139 24.17 -3.40 23.00
C ASP A 139 23.91 -3.42 24.52
N PRO A 140 23.55 -4.56 25.13
CA PRO A 140 23.20 -4.62 26.54
C PRO A 140 24.36 -4.30 27.51
N GLU A 141 25.61 -4.50 27.08
CA GLU A 141 26.79 -4.33 27.92
C GLU A 141 27.32 -2.89 27.84
N THR A 142 27.37 -2.33 26.62
CA THR A 142 27.95 -1.00 26.38
C THR A 142 26.90 0.11 26.31
N GLY A 143 25.61 -0.23 26.17
CA GLY A 143 24.54 0.73 25.91
C GLY A 143 24.60 1.37 24.52
N GLN A 144 25.53 0.94 23.66
CA GLN A 144 25.74 1.55 22.36
C GLN A 144 24.66 1.15 21.35
N GLU A 145 24.12 2.12 20.63
CA GLU A 145 23.18 1.88 19.54
C GLU A 145 23.93 1.50 18.25
N SER A 146 23.54 0.39 17.63
CA SER A 146 24.07 -0.10 16.36
C SER A 146 22.96 -0.35 15.33
N LYS A 147 23.27 -0.13 14.05
CA LYS A 147 22.30 -0.29 12.96
C LYS A 147 21.89 -1.76 12.81
N ALA A 148 20.59 -2.02 12.71
CA ALA A 148 20.02 -3.33 12.42
C ALA A 148 19.20 -3.34 11.11
N GLY A 149 18.55 -4.45 10.80
CA GLY A 149 17.75 -4.62 9.58
C GLY A 149 16.50 -3.73 9.50
N ILE A 150 15.68 -3.94 8.48
CA ILE A 150 14.37 -3.30 8.33
C ILE A 150 13.27 -4.31 8.68
N MET A 151 12.20 -3.86 9.35
CA MET A 151 11.03 -4.71 9.56
C MET A 151 10.33 -5.02 8.23
N PRO A 152 9.68 -6.19 8.10
CA PRO A 152 8.96 -6.54 6.88
C PRO A 152 7.78 -5.59 6.63
N ARG A 153 7.53 -5.28 5.35
CA ARG A 153 6.39 -4.43 4.92
C ARG A 153 5.08 -5.23 4.96
N GLN A 154 4.50 -5.37 6.14
CA GLN A 154 3.22 -6.07 6.31
C GLN A 154 2.02 -5.18 5.99
N CYS A 155 2.14 -3.86 6.20
CA CYS A 155 1.06 -2.89 5.99
C CYS A 155 0.43 -2.91 4.58
N THR A 156 1.16 -3.29 3.52
CA THR A 156 0.58 -3.47 2.18
C THR A 156 -0.49 -4.56 2.17
N VAL A 157 -0.26 -5.68 2.86
CA VAL A 157 -1.25 -6.75 2.94
C VAL A 157 -2.46 -6.27 3.72
N ASP A 158 -2.26 -5.69 4.89
CA ASP A 158 -3.35 -5.37 5.82
C ASP A 158 -4.17 -4.14 5.44
N PHE A 159 -3.53 -3.08 4.93
CA PHE A 159 -4.20 -1.81 4.63
C PHE A 159 -4.49 -1.61 3.14
N LYS A 160 -3.89 -2.40 2.24
CA LYS A 160 -4.20 -2.32 0.78
C LYS A 160 -4.91 -3.58 0.28
N ILE A 161 -4.28 -4.74 0.40
CA ILE A 161 -4.77 -5.98 -0.25
C ILE A 161 -6.02 -6.55 0.44
N VAL A 162 -6.01 -6.67 1.77
CA VAL A 162 -7.14 -7.23 2.54
C VAL A 162 -8.43 -6.40 2.39
N PRO A 163 -8.40 -5.05 2.48
CA PRO A 163 -9.58 -4.22 2.25
C PRO A 163 -10.17 -4.37 0.84
N VAL A 164 -9.31 -4.46 -0.19
CA VAL A 164 -9.74 -4.75 -1.57
C VAL A 164 -10.47 -6.08 -1.65
N LYS A 165 -9.87 -7.16 -1.12
CA LYS A 165 -10.49 -8.50 -1.09
C LYS A 165 -11.84 -8.50 -0.38
N GLN A 166 -11.91 -7.93 0.82
CA GLN A 166 -13.15 -7.86 1.61
C GLN A 166 -14.25 -7.06 0.88
N THR A 167 -13.86 -5.98 0.21
CA THR A 167 -14.78 -5.14 -0.55
C THR A 167 -15.31 -5.86 -1.79
N ALA A 168 -14.43 -6.45 -2.60
CA ALA A 168 -14.82 -7.25 -3.76
C ALA A 168 -15.79 -8.37 -3.37
N ARG A 169 -15.47 -9.10 -2.29
CA ARG A 169 -16.35 -10.13 -1.72
C ARG A 169 -17.74 -9.57 -1.40
N ARG A 170 -17.80 -8.48 -0.64
CA ARG A 170 -19.06 -7.86 -0.20
C ARG A 170 -19.92 -7.40 -1.39
N LEU A 171 -19.30 -6.84 -2.43
CA LEU A 171 -20.01 -6.38 -3.63
C LEU A 171 -20.67 -7.56 -4.36
N VAL A 172 -19.93 -8.63 -4.58
CA VAL A 172 -20.47 -9.83 -5.25
C VAL A 172 -21.53 -10.51 -4.39
N MET A 173 -21.32 -10.65 -3.09
CA MET A 173 -22.35 -11.21 -2.21
C MET A 173 -23.65 -10.41 -2.25
N LYS A 174 -23.56 -9.07 -2.17
CA LYS A 174 -24.72 -8.19 -2.30
C LYS A 174 -25.42 -8.41 -3.63
N LYS A 175 -24.68 -8.52 -4.73
CA LYS A 175 -25.22 -8.78 -6.07
C LYS A 175 -25.96 -10.12 -6.16
N LEU A 176 -25.54 -11.12 -5.38
CA LEU A 176 -26.16 -12.45 -5.31
C LEU A 176 -27.26 -12.55 -4.23
N GLY A 177 -27.58 -11.48 -3.52
CA GLY A 177 -28.55 -11.50 -2.41
C GLY A 177 -28.06 -12.27 -1.17
N LEU A 178 -26.74 -12.50 -1.03
CA LEU A 178 -26.15 -13.23 0.07
C LEU A 178 -25.83 -12.30 1.25
N LYS A 179 -26.10 -12.78 2.47
CA LYS A 179 -25.72 -12.14 3.74
C LYS A 179 -24.22 -12.30 3.99
N PRO A 180 -23.53 -11.34 4.64
CA PRO A 180 -22.07 -11.33 4.79
C PRO A 180 -21.44 -12.63 5.32
N GLN A 181 -22.12 -13.34 6.20
CA GLN A 181 -21.67 -14.57 6.86
C GLN A 181 -21.81 -15.82 5.98
N GLN A 182 -22.58 -15.76 4.89
CA GLN A 182 -22.76 -16.91 3.99
C GLN A 182 -21.48 -17.21 3.20
N ARG A 183 -21.33 -18.47 2.79
CA ARG A 183 -20.20 -18.90 1.94
C ARG A 183 -20.35 -18.34 0.53
N MET A 184 -19.22 -18.05 -0.13
CA MET A 184 -19.23 -17.77 -1.56
C MET A 184 -19.58 -19.08 -2.30
N PRO A 185 -20.46 -19.07 -3.32
CA PRO A 185 -20.71 -20.23 -4.15
C PRO A 185 -19.41 -20.80 -4.74
N ALA A 186 -19.32 -22.13 -4.83
CA ALA A 186 -18.10 -22.81 -5.26
C ALA A 186 -17.73 -22.53 -6.73
N ASN A 187 -18.72 -22.23 -7.57
CA ASN A 187 -18.54 -21.90 -8.98
C ASN A 187 -18.20 -20.42 -9.23
N ILE A 188 -17.83 -19.67 -8.17
CA ILE A 188 -17.44 -18.25 -8.25
C ILE A 188 -16.02 -18.06 -7.73
N ALA A 189 -15.19 -17.40 -8.52
CA ALA A 189 -13.85 -16.98 -8.12
C ALA A 189 -13.58 -15.51 -8.44
N PHE A 190 -12.46 -15.00 -7.95
CA PHE A 190 -11.97 -13.65 -8.20
C PHE A 190 -10.52 -13.71 -8.64
N ILE A 191 -10.18 -12.91 -9.64
CA ILE A 191 -8.81 -12.61 -10.01
C ILE A 191 -8.58 -11.13 -9.75
N ILE A 192 -7.64 -10.84 -8.83
CA ILE A 192 -7.32 -9.50 -8.38
C ILE A 192 -5.96 -9.13 -8.97
N ASP A 193 -5.96 -8.24 -9.95
CA ASP A 193 -4.73 -7.72 -10.54
C ASP A 193 -4.07 -6.74 -9.55
N ILE A 194 -2.82 -7.01 -9.21
CA ILE A 194 -1.96 -6.18 -8.37
C ILE A 194 -0.93 -5.48 -9.26
N GLY A 195 -0.79 -4.16 -9.12
CA GLY A 195 0.18 -3.35 -9.86
C GLY A 195 1.62 -3.51 -9.38
N PHE A 196 2.16 -4.73 -9.35
CA PHE A 196 3.60 -4.96 -9.26
C PHE A 196 4.17 -5.10 -10.66
N SER A 197 5.30 -4.44 -10.89
CA SER A 197 6.08 -4.50 -12.12
C SER A 197 7.16 -5.58 -12.08
N TYR A 198 7.81 -5.85 -13.21
CA TYR A 198 8.84 -6.88 -13.35
C TYR A 198 9.99 -6.73 -12.33
N ASP A 199 10.49 -5.51 -12.12
CA ASP A 199 11.51 -5.16 -11.10
C ASP A 199 11.03 -5.39 -9.66
N GLU A 200 9.72 -5.52 -9.46
CA GLU A 200 9.07 -5.78 -8.18
C GLU A 200 8.70 -7.25 -7.97
N ILE A 201 9.08 -8.17 -8.87
CA ILE A 201 8.75 -9.61 -8.79
C ILE A 201 9.16 -10.24 -7.45
N ASN A 202 10.20 -9.72 -6.80
CA ASN A 202 10.64 -10.14 -5.48
C ASN A 202 9.63 -9.82 -4.36
N ARG A 203 8.66 -8.92 -4.58
CA ARG A 203 7.57 -8.62 -3.64
C ARG A 203 6.42 -9.64 -3.69
N ILE A 204 6.35 -10.47 -4.73
CA ILE A 204 5.30 -11.49 -4.87
C ILE A 204 5.54 -12.63 -3.89
N SER A 205 4.56 -12.93 -3.03
CA SER A 205 4.66 -14.01 -2.04
C SER A 205 3.63 -15.14 -2.23
N THR A 206 2.57 -14.91 -2.99
CA THR A 206 1.52 -15.89 -3.27
C THR A 206 0.69 -15.45 -4.48
N TYR A 207 0.05 -16.39 -5.16
CA TYR A 207 -1.02 -16.13 -6.14
C TYR A 207 -2.42 -16.48 -5.61
N GLN A 208 -2.54 -17.09 -4.43
CA GLN A 208 -3.83 -17.41 -3.82
C GLN A 208 -3.96 -16.75 -2.45
N SER A 209 -5.11 -16.16 -2.19
CA SER A 209 -5.39 -15.51 -0.92
C SER A 209 -5.45 -16.53 0.22
N PRO A 210 -4.65 -16.37 1.29
CA PRO A 210 -4.72 -17.29 2.43
C PRO A 210 -6.03 -17.14 3.21
N GLN A 211 -6.68 -15.98 3.16
CA GLN A 211 -7.95 -15.72 3.85
C GLN A 211 -9.19 -16.17 3.05
N PHE A 212 -9.10 -16.18 1.72
CA PHE A 212 -10.24 -16.41 0.83
C PHE A 212 -9.83 -17.31 -0.33
N LYS A 213 -10.02 -18.63 -0.20
CA LYS A 213 -9.52 -19.62 -1.18
C LYS A 213 -10.01 -19.40 -2.62
N TYR A 214 -11.16 -18.77 -2.81
CA TYR A 214 -11.74 -18.42 -4.11
C TYR A 214 -11.21 -17.08 -4.68
N MET A 215 -10.21 -16.46 -4.05
CA MET A 215 -9.59 -15.22 -4.52
C MET A 215 -8.12 -15.44 -4.86
N TYR A 216 -7.76 -15.07 -6.08
CA TYR A 216 -6.43 -15.23 -6.66
C TYR A 216 -5.84 -13.85 -6.98
N LEU A 217 -4.51 -13.78 -6.95
CA LEU A 217 -3.72 -12.59 -7.24
C LEU A 217 -2.95 -12.83 -8.54
N SER A 218 -3.03 -11.86 -9.44
CA SER A 218 -2.36 -11.83 -10.74
C SER A 218 -1.50 -10.57 -10.84
N TYR A 219 -0.47 -10.61 -11.69
CA TYR A 219 0.55 -9.57 -11.77
C TYR A 219 0.82 -9.19 -13.23
N PRO A 220 -0.13 -8.54 -13.93
CA PRO A 220 -0.06 -8.39 -15.38
C PRO A 220 1.20 -7.67 -15.88
N LEU A 221 1.67 -6.65 -15.16
CA LEU A 221 2.90 -5.93 -15.57
C LEU A 221 4.17 -6.77 -15.43
N VAL A 222 4.19 -7.73 -14.48
CA VAL A 222 5.27 -8.73 -14.42
C VAL A 222 5.19 -9.67 -15.62
N GLU A 223 3.98 -10.13 -15.96
CA GLU A 223 3.74 -11.04 -17.09
C GLU A 223 4.14 -10.40 -18.43
N GLU A 224 3.94 -9.09 -18.56
CA GLU A 224 4.34 -8.30 -19.73
C GLU A 224 5.81 -7.85 -19.72
N GLY A 225 6.59 -8.15 -18.67
CA GLY A 225 7.98 -7.70 -18.56
C GLY A 225 8.15 -6.18 -18.37
N LEU A 226 7.09 -5.48 -17.96
CA LEU A 226 7.09 -4.03 -17.76
C LEU A 226 7.64 -3.65 -16.39
N THR A 227 8.61 -2.74 -16.39
CA THR A 227 9.18 -2.19 -15.15
C THR A 227 8.36 -1.04 -14.60
N THR A 228 8.66 -0.63 -13.37
CA THR A 228 8.10 0.56 -12.75
C THR A 228 8.35 1.81 -13.61
N ASP A 229 9.56 1.93 -14.19
CA ASP A 229 9.93 3.06 -15.02
C ASP A 229 9.20 3.07 -16.36
N ASP A 230 8.94 1.89 -16.96
CA ASP A 230 8.12 1.81 -18.17
C ASP A 230 6.70 2.33 -17.93
N SER A 231 6.13 2.05 -16.74
CA SER A 231 4.82 2.58 -16.35
C SER A 231 4.85 4.09 -16.10
N ILE A 232 5.93 4.62 -15.52
CA ILE A 232 6.10 6.07 -15.35
C ILE A 232 6.21 6.77 -16.70
N GLN A 233 7.06 6.25 -17.59
CA GLN A 233 7.26 6.78 -18.93
C GLN A 233 5.95 6.79 -19.72
N PHE A 234 5.22 5.67 -19.71
CA PHE A 234 3.89 5.57 -20.33
C PHE A 234 2.94 6.68 -19.86
N LEU A 235 2.85 6.90 -18.54
CA LEU A 235 1.96 7.93 -18.00
C LEU A 235 2.41 9.35 -18.37
N MET A 236 3.72 9.62 -18.32
CA MET A 236 4.27 10.94 -18.69
C MET A 236 4.05 11.26 -20.16
N GLU A 237 4.33 10.32 -21.07
CA GLU A 237 4.13 10.49 -22.52
C GLU A 237 2.67 10.76 -22.87
N ASN A 238 1.74 10.22 -22.09
CA ASN A 238 0.31 10.43 -22.27
C ASN A 238 -0.26 11.55 -21.37
N ARG A 239 0.59 12.37 -20.72
CA ARG A 239 0.23 13.50 -19.86
C ARG A 239 -0.74 13.13 -18.73
N MET A 240 -0.52 11.97 -18.12
CA MET A 240 -1.29 11.46 -16.99
C MET A 240 -0.49 11.60 -15.68
N PRO A 241 -1.15 11.58 -14.51
CA PRO A 241 -0.45 11.62 -13.24
C PRO A 241 0.50 10.43 -13.09
N SER A 242 1.77 10.73 -12.81
CA SER A 242 2.88 9.77 -12.80
C SER A 242 3.60 9.70 -11.45
N LYS A 243 3.03 10.26 -10.38
CA LYS A 243 3.64 10.19 -9.05
C LYS A 243 3.42 8.81 -8.44
N ARG A 244 4.48 8.25 -7.85
CA ARG A 244 4.44 6.95 -7.17
C ARG A 244 3.58 7.08 -5.89
N SER A 245 2.74 6.08 -5.61
CA SER A 245 1.89 6.08 -4.41
C SER A 245 2.65 5.57 -3.18
N ARG A 246 2.94 6.45 -2.23
CA ARG A 246 3.54 6.11 -0.92
C ARG A 246 2.84 6.92 0.17
N CYS A 247 2.57 6.28 1.32
CA CYS A 247 2.05 6.99 2.50
C CYS A 247 3.14 7.87 3.12
N TYR A 248 2.78 8.95 3.81
CA TYR A 248 3.77 9.80 4.49
C TYR A 248 4.40 9.12 5.73
N LEU A 249 3.91 7.96 6.13
CA LEU A 249 4.50 7.13 7.21
C LEU A 249 5.50 6.10 6.67
N CYS A 250 5.70 6.04 5.35
CA CYS A 250 6.55 5.05 4.71
C CYS A 250 8.03 5.37 4.95
N PRO A 251 8.86 4.46 5.49
CA PRO A 251 10.29 4.72 5.70
C PRO A 251 11.06 4.82 4.37
N PHE A 252 10.42 4.46 3.27
CA PHE A 252 10.99 4.50 1.93
C PHE A 252 10.89 5.89 1.30
N ASN A 253 10.44 6.92 2.03
CA ASN A 253 10.47 8.33 1.59
C ASN A 253 11.91 8.91 1.60
N CYS A 254 12.94 8.10 1.38
CA CYS A 254 14.35 8.49 1.21
C CYS A 254 14.99 7.77 0.01
N ASP A 255 14.16 7.13 -0.82
CA ASP A 255 14.59 6.32 -1.93
C ASP A 255 14.84 7.22 -3.15
N LYS A 256 15.99 7.04 -3.81
CA LYS A 256 16.40 7.86 -4.97
C LYS A 256 15.43 7.79 -6.15
N GLN A 257 14.48 6.85 -6.13
CA GLN A 257 13.52 6.59 -7.20
C GLN A 257 12.08 6.86 -6.75
N GLY A 258 11.79 8.02 -6.15
CA GLY A 258 10.41 8.39 -5.81
C GLY A 258 10.33 9.63 -4.94
N MET A 259 9.25 9.68 -4.16
CA MET A 259 9.04 10.70 -3.15
C MET A 259 10.13 10.66 -2.09
N ASP A 260 10.82 11.79 -1.95
CA ASP A 260 11.73 12.09 -0.85
C ASP A 260 10.93 12.82 0.25
N TRP A 261 11.41 12.77 1.48
CA TRP A 261 10.90 13.60 2.57
C TRP A 261 10.91 15.07 2.20
N LYS A 262 11.83 15.53 1.33
CA LYS A 262 11.78 16.89 0.79
C LYS A 262 10.47 17.19 0.04
N GLU A 263 10.02 16.28 -0.82
CA GLU A 263 8.74 16.42 -1.53
C GLU A 263 7.57 16.40 -0.53
N ILE A 264 7.61 15.53 0.49
CA ILE A 264 6.61 15.54 1.56
C ILE A 264 6.63 16.84 2.38
N ILE A 265 7.80 17.39 2.67
CA ILE A 265 7.93 18.66 3.41
C ILE A 265 7.34 19.82 2.61
N GLU A 266 7.56 19.83 1.30
CA GLU A 266 7.12 20.90 0.39
C GLU A 266 5.62 20.81 0.09
N GLU A 267 5.13 19.63 -0.28
CA GLU A 267 3.75 19.44 -0.74
C GLU A 267 2.79 19.11 0.40
N GLU A 268 3.29 18.46 1.45
CA GLU A 268 2.51 17.82 2.51
C GLU A 268 3.05 18.13 3.91
N PRO A 269 3.31 19.41 4.25
CA PRO A 269 4.04 19.81 5.45
C PRO A 269 3.40 19.32 6.75
N PHE A 270 2.07 19.28 6.82
CA PHE A 270 1.38 18.76 8.00
C PHE A 270 1.56 17.25 8.16
N SER A 271 1.57 16.50 7.05
CA SER A 271 1.87 15.07 7.02
C SER A 271 3.31 14.77 7.47
N PHE A 272 4.28 15.62 7.11
CA PHE A 272 5.64 15.55 7.65
C PHE A 272 5.66 15.67 9.18
N LEU A 273 4.96 16.66 9.76
CA LEU A 273 4.91 16.84 11.21
C LEU A 273 4.30 15.63 11.93
N LYS A 274 3.21 15.08 11.39
CA LYS A 274 2.61 13.84 11.91
C LYS A 274 3.61 12.68 11.85
N ALA A 275 4.34 12.53 10.75
CA ALA A 275 5.37 11.50 10.63
C ALA A 275 6.49 11.67 11.66
N CYS A 276 6.99 12.90 11.89
CA CYS A 276 7.96 13.19 12.95
C CYS A 276 7.44 12.80 14.33
N TRP A 277 6.16 13.06 14.60
CA TRP A 277 5.54 12.68 15.86
C TRP A 277 5.44 11.17 16.03
N PHE A 278 4.93 10.44 15.02
CA PHE A 278 4.85 8.99 15.08
C PHE A 278 6.25 8.36 15.23
N ASP A 279 7.23 8.82 14.45
CA ASP A 279 8.62 8.39 14.54
C ASP A 279 9.16 8.51 15.98
N GLU A 280 8.91 9.64 16.65
CA GLU A 280 9.31 9.86 18.04
C GLU A 280 8.52 9.01 19.04
N GLN A 281 7.19 8.96 18.93
CA GLN A 281 6.35 8.21 19.85
C GLN A 281 6.60 6.70 19.79
N LEU A 282 6.92 6.17 18.60
CA LEU A 282 7.29 4.76 18.45
C LEU A 282 8.56 4.43 19.24
N ARG A 283 9.55 5.32 19.26
CA ARG A 283 10.73 5.15 20.13
C ARG A 283 10.38 5.31 21.60
N GLN A 284 9.57 6.30 21.97
CA GLN A 284 9.18 6.52 23.37
C GLN A 284 8.44 5.31 23.94
N VAL A 285 7.44 4.79 23.24
CA VAL A 285 6.69 3.62 23.70
C VAL A 285 7.56 2.37 23.74
N GLN A 286 8.50 2.21 22.80
CA GLN A 286 9.44 1.10 22.79
C GLN A 286 10.34 1.10 24.03
N ARG A 287 10.86 2.27 24.45
CA ARG A 287 11.70 2.42 25.65
C ARG A 287 10.99 2.04 26.96
N THR A 288 9.65 2.07 27.00
CA THR A 288 8.89 1.64 28.19
C THR A 288 9.01 0.13 28.48
N GLY A 289 9.49 -0.66 27.52
CA GLY A 289 9.56 -2.12 27.63
C GLY A 289 8.21 -2.85 27.54
N ARG A 290 7.09 -2.11 27.40
CA ARG A 290 5.73 -2.68 27.33
C ARG A 290 5.38 -3.27 25.96
N LYS A 291 6.24 -3.10 24.96
CA LYS A 291 6.02 -3.56 23.59
C LYS A 291 6.90 -4.75 23.25
N ALA A 292 6.36 -5.68 22.47
CA ALA A 292 7.11 -6.85 22.00
C ALA A 292 8.28 -6.48 21.06
N MET A 293 8.23 -5.31 20.42
CA MET A 293 9.32 -4.81 19.59
C MET A 293 10.52 -4.42 20.45
N LYS A 294 11.63 -5.16 20.32
CA LYS A 294 12.88 -4.89 21.06
C LYS A 294 13.81 -3.89 20.35
N SER A 295 13.70 -3.79 19.03
CA SER A 295 14.52 -2.88 18.24
C SER A 295 14.03 -1.44 18.36
N ILE A 296 14.92 -0.47 18.24
CA ILE A 296 14.56 0.95 18.17
C ILE A 296 14.11 1.28 16.74
N PRO A 297 12.87 1.76 16.53
CA PRO A 297 12.35 2.06 15.21
C PRO A 297 12.68 3.48 14.74
N TYR A 298 12.97 3.60 13.44
CA TYR A 298 13.14 4.87 12.73
C TYR A 298 12.43 4.84 11.38
N LEU A 299 11.81 5.96 11.01
CA LEU A 299 11.30 6.17 9.66
C LEU A 299 12.43 6.56 8.69
N HIS A 300 13.49 7.20 9.16
CA HIS A 300 14.60 7.61 8.31
C HIS A 300 15.65 6.50 8.14
N HIS A 301 16.10 6.25 6.90
CA HIS A 301 17.05 5.19 6.57
C HIS A 301 18.41 5.29 7.31
N ALA A 302 18.83 6.51 7.65
CA ALA A 302 20.05 6.74 8.42
C ALA A 302 19.92 6.35 9.91
N ARG A 303 18.69 6.02 10.38
CA ARG A 303 18.34 5.73 11.78
C ARG A 303 18.63 6.90 12.71
N ILE A 304 18.18 8.07 12.28
CA ILE A 304 18.14 9.29 13.07
C ILE A 304 16.67 9.70 13.18
N PRO A 305 16.26 10.36 14.28
CA PRO A 305 14.91 10.91 14.38
C PRO A 305 14.58 11.77 13.15
N LEU A 306 13.36 11.63 12.63
CA LEU A 306 13.00 12.31 11.39
C LEU A 306 13.07 13.84 11.51
N LYS A 307 12.70 14.38 12.68
CA LYS A 307 12.85 15.80 13.01
C LYS A 307 14.32 16.27 12.99
N ASP A 308 15.26 15.40 13.33
CA ASP A 308 16.69 15.72 13.39
C ASP A 308 17.36 15.56 12.02
N ALA A 309 16.77 14.75 11.13
CA ALA A 309 17.17 14.68 9.73
C ALA A 309 16.82 15.97 8.96
N TYR A 310 15.77 16.69 9.38
CA TYR A 310 15.28 17.91 8.73
C TYR A 310 14.95 19.01 9.77
N PRO A 311 15.93 19.49 10.56
CA PRO A 311 15.70 20.31 11.74
C PRO A 311 15.10 21.69 11.41
N SER A 312 15.58 22.34 10.35
CA SER A 312 15.06 23.66 9.94
C SER A 312 13.60 23.57 9.49
N ALA A 313 13.26 22.54 8.70
CA ALA A 313 11.89 22.30 8.26
C ALA A 313 10.99 21.98 9.46
N TYR A 314 11.43 21.09 10.35
CA TYR A 314 10.64 20.73 11.53
C TYR A 314 10.37 21.95 12.43
N SER A 315 11.40 22.76 12.72
CA SER A 315 11.25 23.96 13.56
C SER A 315 10.18 24.90 12.99
N PHE A 316 10.35 25.33 11.74
CA PHE A 316 9.41 26.23 11.06
C PHE A 316 7.99 25.68 10.98
N LEU A 317 7.86 24.40 10.58
CA LEU A 317 6.54 23.78 10.42
C LEU A 317 5.84 23.57 11.76
N SER A 318 6.58 23.20 12.81
CA SER A 318 6.02 22.95 14.15
C SER A 318 5.42 24.21 14.77
N GLU A 319 6.00 25.38 14.49
CA GLU A 319 5.45 26.67 14.88
C GLU A 319 4.23 27.03 14.01
N LYS A 320 4.37 26.92 12.68
CA LYS A 320 3.33 27.27 11.72
C LYS A 320 2.03 26.49 11.93
N TYR A 321 2.12 25.17 12.19
CA TYR A 321 0.96 24.28 12.30
C TYR A 321 0.64 23.88 13.75
N LYS A 322 1.11 24.64 14.74
CA LYS A 322 0.96 24.29 16.17
C LYS A 322 -0.49 23.98 16.56
N ALA A 323 -1.42 24.87 16.22
CA ALA A 323 -2.83 24.72 16.56
C ALA A 323 -3.49 23.50 15.87
N ASP A 324 -3.21 23.31 14.58
CA ASP A 324 -3.71 22.15 13.82
C ASP A 324 -3.18 20.84 14.39
N PHE A 325 -1.91 20.84 14.80
CA PHE A 325 -1.24 19.68 15.37
C PHE A 325 -1.81 19.32 16.76
N GLU A 326 -2.02 20.31 17.63
CA GLU A 326 -2.68 20.12 18.93
C GLU A 326 -4.12 19.60 18.78
N SER A 327 -4.87 20.15 17.83
CA SER A 327 -6.22 19.70 17.49
C SER A 327 -6.23 18.26 16.99
N TRP A 328 -5.33 17.91 16.06
CA TRP A 328 -5.16 16.56 15.55
C TRP A 328 -4.84 15.57 16.68
N LEU A 329 -3.90 15.87 17.57
CA LEU A 329 -3.56 15.04 18.72
C LEU A 329 -4.73 14.84 19.69
N SER A 330 -5.43 15.92 20.05
CA SER A 330 -6.62 15.88 20.91
C SER A 330 -7.69 14.96 20.32
N SER A 331 -7.96 15.12 19.01
CA SER A 331 -8.95 14.31 18.31
C SER A 331 -8.63 12.82 18.34
N TRP A 332 -7.34 12.46 18.20
CA TRP A 332 -6.88 11.08 18.25
C TRP A 332 -6.94 10.49 19.66
N ARG A 333 -6.53 11.25 20.68
CA ARG A 333 -6.63 10.80 22.07
C ARG A 333 -8.07 10.49 22.45
N ARG A 334 -9.00 11.39 22.09
CA ARG A 334 -10.44 11.17 22.29
C ARG A 334 -10.91 9.92 21.55
N PHE A 335 -10.60 9.79 20.26
CA PHE A 335 -11.01 8.64 19.45
C PHE A 335 -10.49 7.31 20.00
N ILE A 336 -9.21 7.24 20.40
CA ILE A 336 -8.63 6.01 20.96
C ILE A 336 -9.27 5.68 22.31
N SER A 337 -9.49 6.68 23.16
CA SER A 337 -10.18 6.49 24.45
C SER A 337 -11.61 5.97 24.24
N GLU A 338 -12.38 6.55 23.32
CA GLU A 338 -13.77 6.13 23.09
C GLU A 338 -13.86 4.73 22.48
N LYS A 339 -12.96 4.40 21.55
CA LYS A 339 -13.03 3.14 20.79
C LYS A 339 -12.33 1.96 21.47
N TYR A 340 -11.29 2.23 22.24
CA TYR A 340 -10.39 1.21 22.80
C TYR A 340 -10.18 1.33 24.30
N ALA A 341 -10.96 2.15 25.02
CA ALA A 341 -11.02 2.03 26.48
C ALA A 341 -11.38 0.57 26.83
N VAL A 342 -10.55 -0.02 27.68
CA VAL A 342 -10.77 -1.32 28.31
C VAL A 342 -11.35 -1.06 29.68
#